data_AF-A0A1V2RL78-F1
#
_entry.id   AF-A0A1V2RL78-F1
#
_cell.length_a   1.000
_cell.length_b   1.000
_cell.length_c   1.000
_cell.angle_alpha   90.00
_cell.angle_beta   90.00
_cell.angle_gamma   90.00
#
_symmetry.space_group_name_H-M   'P 1'
#
loop_
_entity.id
_entity.type
_entity.pdbx_description
1 polymer ?
#
loop_
_entity_poly.entity_id
_entity_poly.type
_entity_poly.pdbx_seq_one_letter_code
_entity_poly.pdbx_strand_id
1 'polypeptide(L)'
;MARCGCAQGCFCNLEVEPPLVRDGNGSVLNPWTVGVNHEGHTGTEGVAASVGEHTGPGLVWDEGTARLQARLEPGGGITFGPSGGLAVIGDGGSDPAACVRTIAALPPAPDVVGADRLAGYHNPGNSPQGVDYCIAHQIDITGVPVCASADGIGVILEGDTTILRSGRCSIYESAPALLLDSDTIASAYVYAGSSDDPYVSTSERGARRGGWYGWLAPNYHMMLLPAFLQRLGGKSVALLDCHVGINPAPETSEAANVAAAIRGVLQICAQDWAIITASELINVSTIVNAGLTAGLASPRPTIWGETALPWPVEDVAASGAQWMILDRYYADEVFAAYRDAGIQVLMWGATRHSHRARVNQLGIRGGFSLDPVYYRGPERHDYRRGEDPWTHRRMAAGQLTFATDARAILGTNVRGYTEGTPATPPLHEDGPGLVIPGEWGNSQGRPAILIGRACPLPDPQNYRIRFDLMFKEVNPVTRNKMGLLFGAESDDDPYAWPPDNPDLNPAGFPEGPQGMYRVWQRASGAIGIGKWESETSTLTTLAEDTSSPAVAAGFWNTYELAVTPESISFTRTLAGGTEYVVTTDDTQYRGPYFFVEKEESFATQNPAPFIGKVRNLQALPGE
;
A
#
# COMPACT_ATOMS: atom_id res chain seq x y z
N MET A 1 -52.20 23.80 42.89
CA MET A 1 -53.30 23.08 42.22
C MET A 1 -54.42 24.06 41.87
N ALA A 2 -54.59 24.35 40.59
CA ALA A 2 -55.83 24.86 40.00
C ALA A 2 -56.00 24.15 38.66
N ARG A 3 -57.15 23.50 38.45
CA ARG A 3 -57.47 22.71 37.25
C ARG A 3 -57.93 23.66 36.13
N CYS A 4 -57.20 23.69 35.01
CA CYS A 4 -57.72 24.25 33.75
C CYS A 4 -58.61 23.19 33.08
N GLY A 5 -59.88 23.55 32.83
CA GLY A 5 -60.84 22.77 32.05
C GLY A 5 -60.74 23.09 30.55
N CYS A 6 -60.98 22.06 29.73
CA CYS A 6 -60.79 22.05 28.28
C CYS A 6 -61.80 22.91 27.50
N ALA A 7 -61.33 23.70 26.51
CA ALA A 7 -61.95 23.90 25.19
C ALA A 7 -61.20 24.88 24.26
N GLN A 8 -60.18 25.60 24.73
CA GLN A 8 -59.25 26.34 23.86
C GLN A 8 -57.83 26.00 24.30
N GLY A 9 -56.97 25.62 23.36
CA GLY A 9 -55.60 25.23 23.66
C GLY A 9 -54.88 26.35 24.41
N CYS A 10 -54.51 26.11 25.66
CA CYS A 10 -53.53 26.96 26.34
C CYS A 10 -52.18 26.74 25.67
N PHE A 11 -51.79 27.66 24.79
CA PHE A 11 -50.44 27.69 24.23
C PHE A 11 -49.60 28.64 25.09
N CYS A 12 -48.61 28.11 25.81
CA CYS A 12 -47.57 28.92 26.42
C CYS A 12 -46.52 29.23 25.34
N ASN A 13 -46.46 30.49 24.90
CA ASN A 13 -45.45 30.95 23.96
C ASN A 13 -44.19 31.35 24.75
N LEU A 14 -43.07 30.65 24.52
CA LEU A 14 -41.79 30.93 25.18
C LEU A 14 -41.01 31.99 24.39
N GLU A 15 -41.03 33.26 24.77
CA GLU A 15 -40.18 34.25 24.09
C GLU A 15 -38.73 34.14 24.58
N VAL A 16 -37.77 34.15 23.64
CA VAL A 16 -36.33 34.15 23.93
C VAL A 16 -35.69 35.31 23.16
N GLU A 17 -34.75 35.99 23.80
CA GLU A 17 -33.97 37.07 23.19
C GLU A 17 -32.57 36.58 22.84
N PRO A 18 -31.94 37.10 21.77
CA PRO A 18 -30.56 36.77 21.44
C PRO A 18 -29.60 36.92 22.64
N PRO A 19 -28.63 36.01 22.80
CA PRO A 19 -28.24 34.95 21.85
C PRO A 19 -29.06 33.66 21.98
N LEU A 20 -30.14 33.62 22.76
CA LEU A 20 -30.91 32.39 22.96
C LEU A 20 -31.81 32.10 21.76
N VAL A 21 -31.88 30.81 21.40
CA VAL A 21 -32.80 30.28 20.39
C VAL A 21 -33.71 29.22 21.01
N ARG A 22 -34.92 29.08 20.47
CA ARG A 22 -35.89 28.07 20.90
C ARG A 22 -36.27 27.17 19.74
N ASP A 23 -36.41 25.90 20.03
CA ASP A 23 -37.00 24.91 19.13
C ASP A 23 -38.07 24.09 19.90
N GLY A 24 -39.00 23.47 19.18
CA GLY A 24 -40.16 22.77 19.74
C GLY A 24 -41.41 23.65 19.86
N ASN A 25 -42.46 23.14 20.50
CA ASN A 25 -43.74 23.86 20.65
C ASN A 25 -44.33 23.77 22.06
N GLY A 26 -43.59 23.22 23.02
CA GLY A 26 -44.01 23.08 24.41
C GLY A 26 -45.03 21.97 24.67
N SER A 27 -45.31 21.11 23.70
CA SER A 27 -46.13 19.91 23.91
C SER A 27 -45.31 18.80 24.58
N VAL A 28 -45.99 17.85 25.20
CA VAL A 28 -45.34 16.67 25.82
C VAL A 28 -44.54 15.86 24.80
N LEU A 29 -44.95 15.88 23.53
CA LEU A 29 -44.28 15.17 22.44
C LEU A 29 -43.15 15.99 21.79
N ASN A 30 -43.17 17.32 21.92
CA ASN A 30 -42.15 18.26 21.41
C ASN A 30 -41.92 19.38 22.44
N PRO A 31 -41.19 19.09 23.54
CA PRO A 31 -40.88 20.08 24.57
C PRO A 31 -40.05 21.23 23.99
N TRP A 32 -40.10 22.40 24.65
CA TRP A 32 -39.22 23.51 24.29
C TRP A 32 -37.76 23.13 24.59
N THR A 33 -36.90 23.21 23.58
CA THR A 33 -35.45 23.11 23.73
C THR A 33 -34.88 24.52 23.57
N VAL A 34 -34.17 25.00 24.59
CA VAL A 34 -33.52 26.32 24.57
C VAL A 34 -32.03 26.12 24.31
N GLY A 35 -31.51 26.76 23.28
CA GLY A 35 -30.10 26.74 22.90
C GLY A 35 -29.49 28.14 22.87
N VAL A 36 -28.18 28.22 22.65
CA VAL A 36 -27.47 29.48 22.37
C VAL A 36 -27.11 29.49 20.88
N ASN A 37 -27.29 30.63 20.23
CA ASN A 37 -26.76 30.91 18.90
C ASN A 37 -25.53 31.80 19.03
N HIS A 38 -24.37 31.30 18.61
CA HIS A 38 -23.10 32.00 18.67
C HIS A 38 -22.35 31.77 17.36
N GLU A 39 -22.04 32.85 16.63
CA GLU A 39 -21.37 32.84 15.32
C GLU A 39 -21.94 31.86 14.26
N GLY A 40 -23.25 31.61 14.30
CA GLY A 40 -23.93 30.71 13.34
C GLY A 40 -24.08 29.27 13.83
N HIS A 41 -23.48 28.91 14.96
CA HIS A 41 -23.72 27.65 15.66
C HIS A 41 -24.95 27.76 16.55
N THR A 42 -25.82 26.74 16.58
CA THR A 42 -27.03 26.74 17.42
C THR A 42 -27.05 25.55 18.39
N GLY A 43 -27.90 25.61 19.42
CA GLY A 43 -28.04 24.49 20.37
C GLY A 43 -26.81 24.33 21.26
N THR A 44 -26.36 23.08 21.46
CA THR A 44 -25.19 22.75 22.29
C THR A 44 -23.87 23.19 21.68
N GLU A 45 -23.77 23.25 20.34
CA GLU A 45 -22.59 23.76 19.64
C GLU A 45 -22.41 25.26 19.86
N GLY A 46 -23.50 26.04 19.77
CA GLY A 46 -23.45 27.47 20.07
C GLY A 46 -23.14 27.77 21.55
N VAL A 47 -23.58 26.91 22.48
CA VAL A 47 -23.17 27.00 23.89
C VAL A 47 -21.67 26.71 24.04
N ALA A 48 -21.16 25.67 23.40
CA ALA A 48 -19.77 25.27 23.52
C ALA A 48 -18.80 26.27 22.84
N ALA A 49 -19.15 26.80 21.67
CA ALA A 49 -18.41 27.85 20.99
C ALA A 49 -18.35 29.13 21.85
N SER A 50 -19.49 29.56 22.40
CA SER A 50 -19.55 30.73 23.29
C SER A 50 -18.69 30.55 24.54
N VAL A 51 -18.69 29.34 25.14
CA VAL A 51 -17.84 29.00 26.29
C VAL A 51 -16.36 29.04 25.92
N GLY A 52 -15.95 28.46 24.79
CA GLY A 52 -14.56 28.45 24.32
C GLY A 52 -13.96 29.84 24.16
N GLU A 53 -14.71 30.81 23.64
CA GLU A 53 -14.22 32.19 23.46
C GLU A 53 -14.11 33.00 24.76
N HIS A 54 -14.97 32.72 25.74
CA HIS A 54 -15.13 33.58 26.92
C HIS A 54 -14.49 33.04 28.20
N THR A 55 -13.94 31.82 28.18
CA THR A 55 -13.37 31.16 29.37
C THR A 55 -11.84 31.21 29.47
N GLY A 56 -11.18 31.97 28.60
CA GLY A 56 -9.72 32.17 28.60
C GLY A 56 -8.95 31.05 27.86
N PRO A 57 -7.61 31.13 27.75
CA PRO A 57 -6.80 30.28 26.86
C PRO A 57 -6.74 28.79 27.26
N GLY A 58 -7.44 28.41 28.34
CA GLY A 58 -7.49 27.04 28.86
C GLY A 58 -8.62 26.18 28.28
N LEU A 59 -9.61 26.79 27.62
CA LEU A 59 -10.71 26.08 26.96
C LEU A 59 -10.83 26.61 25.53
N VAL A 60 -10.77 25.72 24.54
CA VAL A 60 -10.82 26.09 23.13
C VAL A 60 -11.91 25.25 22.48
N TRP A 61 -12.83 25.91 21.78
CA TRP A 61 -13.74 25.23 20.89
C TRP A 61 -12.99 24.86 19.60
N ASP A 62 -13.00 23.58 19.26
CA ASP A 62 -12.41 23.08 18.03
C ASP A 62 -13.53 22.75 17.03
N GLU A 63 -13.64 23.60 16.00
CA GLU A 63 -14.64 23.46 14.93
C GLU A 63 -14.49 22.13 14.18
N GLY A 64 -13.27 21.64 13.97
CA GLY A 64 -13.02 20.42 13.20
C GLY A 64 -13.50 19.15 13.91
N THR A 65 -13.52 19.15 15.24
CA THR A 65 -14.02 18.01 16.04
C THR A 65 -15.40 18.25 16.65
N ALA A 66 -15.96 19.45 16.50
CA ALA A 66 -17.18 19.90 17.18
C ALA A 66 -17.15 19.62 18.69
N ARG A 67 -16.00 19.86 19.34
CA ARG A 67 -15.77 19.58 20.77
C ARG A 67 -15.09 20.74 21.48
N LEU A 68 -15.44 20.92 22.75
CA LEU A 68 -14.72 21.81 23.66
C LEU A 68 -13.51 21.06 24.23
N GLN A 69 -12.32 21.57 23.95
CA GLN A 69 -11.06 21.03 24.44
C GLN A 69 -10.58 21.82 25.67
N ALA A 70 -10.00 21.12 26.65
CA ALA A 70 -9.41 21.73 27.83
C ALA A 70 -7.89 21.53 27.83
N ARG A 71 -7.14 22.62 27.96
CA ARG A 71 -5.68 22.59 28.10
C ARG A 71 -5.32 22.29 29.55
N LEU A 72 -4.49 21.27 29.76
CA LEU A 72 -4.00 20.87 31.07
C LEU A 72 -2.54 21.27 31.22
N GLU A 73 -2.19 21.77 32.41
CA GLU A 73 -0.79 22.03 32.75
C GLU A 73 -0.08 20.73 33.21
N PRO A 74 1.20 20.52 32.84
CA PRO A 74 1.98 19.40 33.35
C PRO A 74 2.02 19.40 34.89
N GLY A 75 1.75 18.25 35.50
CA GLY A 75 1.73 18.06 36.97
C GLY A 75 0.36 18.25 37.64
N GLY A 76 -0.67 18.70 36.91
CA GLY A 76 -2.04 18.74 37.40
C GLY A 76 -2.79 17.44 37.12
N GLY A 77 -3.00 16.60 38.12
CA GLY A 77 -3.92 15.46 37.99
C GLY A 77 -5.37 15.92 37.83
N ILE A 78 -6.15 15.26 36.98
CA ILE A 78 -7.61 15.44 36.92
C ILE A 78 -8.27 14.37 37.76
N THR A 79 -9.14 14.80 38.67
CA THR A 79 -10.19 13.92 39.22
C THR A 79 -11.53 14.64 39.15
N PHE A 80 -12.62 13.88 39.16
CA PHE A 80 -13.93 14.44 39.45
C PHE A 80 -14.01 14.72 40.95
N GLY A 81 -14.21 15.99 41.30
CA GLY A 81 -14.52 16.37 42.67
C GLY A 81 -15.86 15.77 43.11
N PRO A 82 -16.13 15.70 44.42
CA PRO A 82 -17.39 15.15 44.95
C PRO A 82 -18.66 15.91 44.51
N SER A 83 -18.52 17.09 43.90
CA SER A 83 -19.59 17.86 43.27
C SER A 83 -19.78 17.60 41.76
N GLY A 84 -18.97 16.72 41.16
CA GLY A 84 -18.98 16.45 39.72
C GLY A 84 -18.20 17.46 38.87
N GLY A 85 -17.58 18.49 39.48
CA GLY A 85 -16.67 19.41 38.79
C GLY A 85 -15.28 18.82 38.56
N LEU A 86 -14.57 19.31 37.54
CA LEU A 86 -13.15 19.00 37.34
C LEU A 86 -12.35 19.64 38.48
N ALA A 87 -11.74 18.82 39.33
CA ALA A 87 -10.85 19.27 40.40
C ALA A 87 -9.41 19.16 39.92
N VAL A 88 -8.70 20.29 39.87
CA VAL A 88 -7.24 20.33 39.72
C VAL A 88 -6.66 20.09 41.10
N ILE A 89 -6.05 18.92 41.32
CA ILE A 89 -5.40 18.60 42.59
C ILE A 89 -3.89 18.75 42.40
N GLY A 90 -3.35 19.85 42.90
CA GLY A 90 -1.92 20.02 43.10
C GLY A 90 -1.53 19.43 44.45
N ASP A 91 -0.72 18.38 44.40
CA ASP A 91 0.48 18.17 45.24
C ASP A 91 1.01 16.75 45.00
N GLY A 92 2.03 16.64 44.15
CA GLY A 92 3.06 15.59 44.26
C GLY A 92 2.72 14.17 43.81
N GLY A 93 1.69 13.95 42.99
CA GLY A 93 1.54 12.68 42.27
C GLY A 93 2.52 12.63 41.10
N SER A 94 3.41 11.64 41.10
CA SER A 94 4.42 11.35 40.06
C SER A 94 4.05 11.94 38.70
N ASP A 95 4.92 12.78 38.13
CA ASP A 95 4.83 13.19 36.72
C ASP A 95 4.36 11.96 35.91
N PRO A 96 3.26 12.06 35.13
CA PRO A 96 2.91 10.97 34.22
C PRO A 96 4.18 10.66 33.45
N ALA A 97 4.71 9.44 33.62
CA ALA A 97 6.07 9.09 33.25
C ALA A 97 6.41 9.73 31.91
N ALA A 98 7.28 10.76 31.94
CA ALA A 98 7.53 11.64 30.82
C ALA A 98 7.61 10.80 29.56
N CYS A 99 6.76 11.04 28.55
CA CYS A 99 6.66 10.22 27.34
C CYS A 99 8.08 9.84 26.85
N VAL A 100 8.56 8.63 27.17
CA VAL A 100 10.02 8.40 27.31
C VAL A 100 10.69 8.17 25.95
N ARG A 101 9.90 7.94 24.89
CA ARG A 101 10.43 7.52 23.58
C ARG A 101 10.23 8.61 22.56
N THR A 102 11.34 9.21 22.16
CA THR A 102 11.42 10.18 21.09
C THR A 102 12.29 9.64 19.96
N ILE A 103 11.98 10.01 18.73
CA ILE A 103 12.86 9.80 17.58
C ILE A 103 13.55 11.14 17.33
N ALA A 104 14.84 11.22 17.67
CA ALA A 104 15.57 12.49 17.65
C ALA A 104 15.66 13.11 16.25
N ALA A 105 15.80 12.27 15.21
CA ALA A 105 15.78 12.69 13.82
C ALA A 105 15.52 11.50 12.89
N LEU A 106 14.88 11.79 11.76
CA LEU A 106 14.85 10.91 10.59
C LEU A 106 16.10 11.15 9.71
N PRO A 107 16.52 10.16 8.88
CA PRO A 107 17.59 10.37 7.90
C PRO A 107 17.35 11.64 7.06
N PRO A 108 18.39 12.40 6.71
CA PRO A 108 18.23 13.58 5.86
C PRO A 108 17.63 13.17 4.50
N ALA A 109 17.02 14.13 3.80
CA ALA A 109 16.61 13.90 2.42
C ALA A 109 17.86 13.53 1.57
N PRO A 110 17.76 12.58 0.62
CA PRO A 110 16.55 11.87 0.17
C PRO A 110 16.36 10.46 0.79
N ASP A 111 16.98 10.18 1.93
CA ASP A 111 17.20 8.80 2.40
C ASP A 111 16.09 8.21 3.27
N VAL A 112 14.94 8.89 3.44
CA VAL A 112 13.83 8.32 4.21
C VAL A 112 13.16 7.19 3.45
N VAL A 113 13.00 6.05 4.11
CA VAL A 113 12.25 4.90 3.59
C VAL A 113 10.97 4.71 4.41
N GLY A 114 9.82 4.95 3.77
CA GLY A 114 8.50 4.77 4.35
C GLY A 114 7.79 3.51 3.83
N ALA A 115 7.08 2.83 4.73
CA ALA A 115 6.21 1.69 4.43
C ALA A 115 4.75 2.13 4.33
N ASP A 116 4.16 2.00 3.14
CA ASP A 116 2.72 2.11 2.93
C ASP A 116 2.03 0.81 3.39
N ARG A 117 0.91 0.94 4.11
CA ARG A 117 0.09 -0.16 4.66
C ARG A 117 0.89 -1.28 5.32
N LEU A 118 1.90 -0.91 6.11
CA LEU A 118 2.85 -1.85 6.74
C LEU A 118 3.55 -2.79 5.75
N ALA A 119 4.06 -2.25 4.63
CA ALA A 119 4.70 -3.04 3.58
C ALA A 119 3.77 -4.13 3.02
N GLY A 120 2.57 -3.73 2.60
CA GLY A 120 1.47 -4.63 2.18
C GLY A 120 1.76 -5.55 0.98
N TYR A 121 2.99 -5.57 0.45
CA TYR A 121 3.48 -6.59 -0.48
C TYR A 121 4.12 -7.84 0.17
N HIS A 122 4.56 -7.77 1.43
CA HIS A 122 5.20 -8.89 2.14
C HIS A 122 4.29 -9.59 3.15
N ASN A 123 3.36 -8.85 3.74
CA ASN A 123 2.38 -9.35 4.70
C ASN A 123 0.98 -8.87 4.33
N PRO A 124 -0.09 -9.49 4.90
CA PRO A 124 -1.42 -8.90 4.87
C PRO A 124 -1.32 -7.44 5.29
N GLY A 125 -1.85 -6.54 4.44
CA GLY A 125 -1.71 -5.10 4.67
C GLY A 125 -2.33 -4.72 6.01
N ASN A 126 -1.68 -3.85 6.76
CA ASN A 126 -2.18 -3.38 8.07
C ASN A 126 -2.28 -4.44 9.19
N SER A 127 -1.66 -5.61 9.02
CA SER A 127 -1.64 -6.67 10.02
C SER A 127 -0.59 -6.47 11.13
N PRO A 128 -0.72 -7.12 12.31
CA PRO A 128 0.30 -7.06 13.36
C PRO A 128 1.69 -7.55 12.91
N GLN A 129 1.75 -8.49 11.97
CA GLN A 129 2.99 -9.00 11.40
C GLN A 129 3.69 -7.97 10.53
N GLY A 130 2.95 -7.08 9.87
CA GLY A 130 3.52 -5.96 9.12
C GLY A 130 4.25 -4.96 10.02
N VAL A 131 3.77 -4.76 11.25
CA VAL A 131 4.47 -3.94 12.25
C VAL A 131 5.83 -4.55 12.58
N ASP A 132 5.84 -5.86 12.86
CA ASP A 132 7.07 -6.58 13.19
C ASP A 132 8.04 -6.58 12.01
N TYR A 133 7.54 -6.74 10.78
CA TYR A 133 8.33 -6.65 9.56
C TYR A 133 9.00 -5.27 9.44
N CYS A 134 8.23 -4.19 9.59
CA CYS A 134 8.76 -2.84 9.51
C CYS A 134 9.85 -2.58 10.57
N ILE A 135 9.64 -3.04 11.81
CA ILE A 135 10.64 -2.93 12.89
C ILE A 135 11.89 -3.75 12.57
N ALA A 136 11.73 -5.00 12.14
CA ALA A 136 12.84 -5.91 11.85
C ALA A 136 13.72 -5.40 10.70
N HIS A 137 13.11 -4.73 9.72
CA HIS A 137 13.80 -4.12 8.59
C HIS A 137 14.19 -2.66 8.81
N GLN A 138 14.03 -2.12 10.02
CA GLN A 138 14.42 -0.75 10.37
C GLN A 138 13.84 0.27 9.36
N ILE A 139 12.54 0.18 9.08
CA ILE A 139 11.86 1.15 8.24
C ILE A 139 11.73 2.46 9.02
N ASP A 140 12.01 3.60 8.39
CA ASP A 140 12.06 4.91 9.05
C ASP A 140 10.67 5.46 9.38
N ILE A 141 9.72 5.26 8.45
CA ILE A 141 8.30 5.64 8.60
C ILE A 141 7.41 4.43 8.36
N THR A 142 6.50 4.14 9.28
CA THR A 142 5.55 3.02 9.22
C THR A 142 4.14 3.57 9.11
N GLY A 143 3.55 3.43 7.92
CA GLY A 143 2.25 3.99 7.57
C GLY A 143 1.09 3.01 7.68
N VAL A 144 -0.04 3.49 8.20
CA VAL A 144 -1.32 2.79 8.29
C VAL A 144 -2.48 3.74 8.00
N PRO A 145 -3.52 3.30 7.28
CA PRO A 145 -4.77 4.03 7.26
C PRO A 145 -5.48 3.88 8.61
N VAL A 146 -6.03 4.99 9.10
CA VAL A 146 -6.76 5.06 10.36
C VAL A 146 -8.20 5.46 10.07
N CYS A 147 -9.15 4.71 10.62
CA CYS A 147 -10.53 5.11 10.64
C CYS A 147 -11.12 5.09 12.05
N ALA A 148 -12.21 5.83 12.26
CA ALA A 148 -12.92 5.86 13.53
C ALA A 148 -13.95 4.73 13.64
N SER A 149 -13.99 4.07 14.80
CA SER A 149 -15.12 3.26 15.25
C SER A 149 -16.29 4.13 15.72
N ALA A 150 -17.46 3.52 15.97
CA ALA A 150 -18.66 4.20 16.47
C ALA A 150 -18.43 4.92 17.83
N ASP A 151 -17.58 4.35 18.69
CA ASP A 151 -17.16 4.89 19.98
C ASP A 151 -15.95 5.85 19.91
N GLY A 152 -15.56 6.25 18.68
CA GLY A 152 -14.52 7.24 18.43
C GLY A 152 -13.11 6.75 18.80
N ILE A 153 -12.84 5.46 18.62
CA ILE A 153 -11.51 4.85 18.77
C ILE A 153 -10.90 4.66 17.39
N GLY A 154 -9.61 4.97 17.26
CA GLY A 154 -8.88 4.72 16.01
C GLY A 154 -8.73 3.22 15.79
N VAL A 155 -9.10 2.75 14.60
CA VAL A 155 -8.96 1.35 14.19
C VAL A 155 -8.16 1.27 12.90
N ILE A 156 -7.43 0.16 12.76
CA ILE A 156 -6.62 -0.14 11.60
C ILE A 156 -7.26 -1.34 10.90
N LEU A 157 -7.83 -1.07 9.72
CA LEU A 157 -8.53 -2.06 8.91
C LEU A 157 -7.67 -2.54 7.74
N GLU A 158 -8.11 -3.62 7.09
CA GLU A 158 -7.44 -4.20 5.92
C GLU A 158 -7.50 -3.29 4.69
N GLY A 159 -6.34 -3.00 4.11
CA GLY A 159 -6.23 -2.17 2.90
C GLY A 159 -6.55 -0.70 3.14
N ASP A 160 -6.95 0.01 2.09
CA ASP A 160 -7.37 1.43 2.11
C ASP A 160 -8.88 1.60 2.31
N THR A 161 -9.47 0.75 3.16
CA THR A 161 -10.92 0.72 3.32
C THR A 161 -11.32 1.12 4.73
N THR A 162 -12.37 1.90 4.83
CA THR A 162 -13.08 2.22 6.07
C THR A 162 -14.14 1.16 6.41
N ILE A 163 -14.16 0.04 5.69
CA ILE A 163 -15.20 -0.99 5.74
C ILE A 163 -14.61 -2.29 6.23
N LEU A 164 -15.15 -2.82 7.32
CA LEU A 164 -14.86 -4.17 7.76
C LEU A 164 -15.64 -5.15 6.86
N ARG A 165 -14.94 -6.08 6.18
CA ARG A 165 -15.56 -6.95 5.16
C ARG A 165 -15.77 -8.39 5.64
N SER A 166 -17.01 -8.88 5.60
CA SER A 166 -17.37 -10.28 5.93
C SER A 166 -16.74 -11.33 5.01
N GLY A 167 -16.24 -10.91 3.85
CA GLY A 167 -15.42 -11.72 2.94
C GLY A 167 -14.04 -12.09 3.51
N ARG A 168 -13.51 -11.31 4.46
CA ARG A 168 -12.12 -11.41 4.94
C ARG A 168 -11.99 -11.71 6.43
N CYS A 169 -13.01 -11.41 7.22
CA CYS A 169 -13.00 -11.65 8.65
C CYS A 169 -14.28 -12.35 9.15
N SER A 170 -14.33 -12.64 10.44
CA SER A 170 -15.38 -13.43 11.10
C SER A 170 -16.74 -12.73 11.26
N ILE A 171 -16.91 -11.50 10.78
CA ILE A 171 -18.18 -10.77 10.87
C ILE A 171 -19.25 -11.34 9.93
N TYR A 172 -20.52 -11.09 10.27
CA TYR A 172 -21.66 -11.59 9.51
C TYR A 172 -21.91 -10.79 8.22
N GLU A 173 -21.92 -9.46 8.33
CA GLU A 173 -22.19 -8.54 7.24
C GLU A 173 -21.11 -7.47 7.17
N SER A 174 -20.75 -7.04 5.97
CA SER A 174 -19.74 -5.98 5.80
C SER A 174 -20.32 -4.64 6.24
N ALA A 175 -19.59 -3.88 7.05
CA ALA A 175 -20.08 -2.60 7.57
C ALA A 175 -18.94 -1.57 7.69
N PRO A 176 -19.24 -0.27 7.49
CA PRO A 176 -18.32 0.82 7.83
C PRO A 176 -17.89 0.75 9.30
N ALA A 177 -16.63 1.08 9.59
CA ALA A 177 -16.07 1.10 10.94
C ALA A 177 -16.87 2.02 11.87
N LEU A 178 -17.35 3.15 11.34
CA LEU A 178 -18.09 4.16 12.09
C LEU A 178 -19.45 3.66 12.63
N LEU A 179 -19.93 2.50 12.14
CA LEU A 179 -21.17 1.86 12.61
C LEU A 179 -20.90 0.71 13.58
N LEU A 180 -19.64 0.41 13.90
CA LEU A 180 -19.23 -0.70 14.75
C LEU A 180 -18.42 -0.18 15.95
N ASP A 181 -18.71 -0.69 17.14
CA ASP A 181 -17.91 -0.39 18.32
C ASP A 181 -16.51 -1.02 18.20
N SER A 182 -15.51 -0.37 18.80
CA SER A 182 -14.11 -0.80 18.76
C SER A 182 -13.90 -2.24 19.26
N ASP A 183 -14.64 -2.68 20.29
CA ASP A 183 -14.61 -4.05 20.80
C ASP A 183 -15.05 -5.07 19.74
N THR A 184 -16.09 -4.75 18.97
CA THR A 184 -16.56 -5.60 17.86
C THR A 184 -15.48 -5.73 16.80
N ILE A 185 -14.86 -4.61 16.43
CA ILE A 185 -13.80 -4.58 15.42
C ILE A 185 -12.57 -5.36 15.90
N ALA A 186 -12.09 -5.12 17.12
CA ALA A 186 -10.94 -5.81 17.70
C ALA A 186 -11.16 -7.33 17.85
N SER A 187 -12.40 -7.75 18.12
CA SER A 187 -12.76 -9.17 18.18
C SER A 187 -12.80 -9.86 16.81
N ALA A 188 -12.89 -9.09 15.72
CA ALA A 188 -12.97 -9.65 14.37
C ALA A 188 -11.68 -10.39 14.02
N TYR A 189 -11.84 -11.66 13.67
CA TYR A 189 -10.75 -12.56 13.29
C TYR A 189 -10.58 -12.56 11.76
N VAL A 190 -9.41 -12.21 11.28
CA VAL A 190 -9.07 -12.05 9.86
C VAL A 190 -8.48 -13.34 9.30
N TYR A 191 -9.09 -13.83 8.22
CA TYR A 191 -8.69 -15.04 7.49
C TYR A 191 -7.70 -14.69 6.38
N ALA A 192 -6.49 -14.31 6.74
CA ALA A 192 -5.47 -13.86 5.79
C ALA A 192 -4.86 -15.00 4.96
N GLY A 193 -4.70 -16.18 5.56
CA GLY A 193 -4.07 -17.33 4.91
C GLY A 193 -4.33 -18.63 5.65
N SER A 194 -4.02 -19.76 5.00
CA SER A 194 -3.88 -21.06 5.65
C SER A 194 -2.49 -21.63 5.41
N SER A 195 -1.99 -22.46 6.33
CA SER A 195 -0.75 -23.19 6.13
C SER A 195 -0.87 -24.29 5.06
N ASP A 196 -2.10 -24.75 4.81
CA ASP A 196 -2.36 -26.01 4.13
C ASP A 196 -3.15 -25.87 2.83
N ASP A 197 -3.59 -24.66 2.45
CA ASP A 197 -4.44 -24.45 1.28
C ASP A 197 -4.22 -23.06 0.65
N PRO A 198 -4.05 -22.95 -0.69
CA PRO A 198 -3.93 -21.67 -1.41
C PRO A 198 -5.23 -20.96 -1.75
N TYR A 199 -6.39 -21.63 -1.69
CA TYR A 199 -7.53 -21.21 -2.51
C TYR A 199 -8.29 -20.00 -1.91
N VAL A 200 -8.28 -18.88 -2.65
CA VAL A 200 -9.14 -17.71 -2.42
C VAL A 200 -10.49 -17.99 -3.10
N SER A 201 -11.42 -18.64 -2.39
CA SER A 201 -12.82 -18.68 -2.85
C SER A 201 -13.58 -17.48 -2.29
N THR A 202 -14.10 -16.63 -3.18
CA THR A 202 -14.89 -15.45 -2.83
C THR A 202 -16.38 -15.75 -2.61
N SER A 203 -16.87 -16.96 -2.95
CA SER A 203 -18.31 -17.22 -3.05
C SER A 203 -18.93 -18.04 -1.91
N GLU A 204 -18.18 -18.86 -1.16
CA GLU A 204 -18.78 -19.73 -0.12
C GLU A 204 -17.97 -19.77 1.18
N ARG A 205 -18.63 -19.53 2.32
CA ARG A 205 -18.03 -19.51 3.67
C ARG A 205 -17.32 -20.83 4.03
N GLY A 206 -17.78 -21.95 3.47
CA GLY A 206 -17.20 -23.29 3.68
C GLY A 206 -16.04 -23.66 2.73
N ALA A 207 -15.79 -22.86 1.70
CA ALA A 207 -14.73 -23.07 0.70
C ALA A 207 -13.51 -22.16 0.89
N ARG A 208 -13.48 -21.33 1.96
CA ARG A 208 -12.41 -20.38 2.31
C ARG A 208 -11.16 -21.06 2.89
N ARG A 209 -10.66 -22.07 2.22
CA ARG A 209 -9.63 -22.92 2.81
C ARG A 209 -8.25 -22.26 2.82
N GLY A 210 -7.96 -21.28 1.95
CA GLY A 210 -6.63 -20.67 1.83
C GLY A 210 -6.40 -19.20 2.21
N GLY A 211 -7.43 -18.49 2.69
CA GLY A 211 -7.34 -17.06 3.04
C GLY A 211 -7.23 -16.12 1.82
N TRP A 212 -7.28 -14.80 2.04
CA TRP A 212 -7.33 -13.81 0.94
C TRP A 212 -5.95 -13.28 0.49
N TYR A 213 -4.93 -13.39 1.35
CA TYR A 213 -3.57 -12.92 1.06
C TYR A 213 -2.70 -14.04 0.44
N GLY A 214 -2.88 -15.29 0.89
CA GLY A 214 -2.22 -16.47 0.34
C GLY A 214 -1.55 -17.36 1.39
N TRP A 215 -0.70 -18.28 0.92
CA TRP A 215 -0.01 -19.30 1.74
C TRP A 215 0.73 -18.73 2.95
N LEU A 216 0.69 -19.45 4.06
CA LEU A 216 1.45 -19.20 5.29
C LEU A 216 1.23 -17.84 5.97
N ALA A 217 0.33 -16.99 5.46
CA ALA A 217 -0.06 -15.77 6.17
C ALA A 217 -0.85 -16.17 7.42
N PRO A 218 -0.34 -15.92 8.64
CA PRO A 218 -1.05 -16.25 9.85
C PRO A 218 -2.31 -15.41 9.95
N ASN A 219 -3.41 -16.01 10.37
CA ASN A 219 -4.61 -15.27 10.76
C ASN A 219 -4.34 -14.42 12.00
N TYR A 220 -5.10 -13.34 12.17
CA TYR A 220 -4.92 -12.38 13.26
C TYR A 220 -6.21 -11.67 13.61
N HIS A 221 -6.18 -10.93 14.71
CA HIS A 221 -7.24 -9.99 15.09
C HIS A 221 -6.89 -8.58 14.61
N MET A 222 -7.92 -7.80 14.25
CA MET A 222 -7.74 -6.40 13.88
C MET A 222 -7.07 -5.61 15.01
N MET A 223 -6.23 -4.64 14.65
CA MET A 223 -5.58 -3.77 15.62
C MET A 223 -6.37 -2.48 15.81
N LEU A 224 -6.56 -2.11 17.07
CA LEU A 224 -6.86 -0.73 17.41
C LEU A 224 -5.58 0.11 17.29
N LEU A 225 -5.73 1.40 16.98
CA LEU A 225 -4.62 2.34 16.85
C LEU A 225 -3.71 2.36 18.10
N PRO A 226 -4.23 2.38 19.35
CA PRO A 226 -3.38 2.33 20.53
C PRO A 226 -2.50 1.07 20.60
N ALA A 227 -3.04 -0.09 20.19
CA ALA A 227 -2.29 -1.35 20.17
C ALA A 227 -1.17 -1.33 19.11
N PHE A 228 -1.43 -0.76 17.94
CA PHE A 228 -0.42 -0.54 16.91
C PHE A 228 0.70 0.39 17.40
N LEU A 229 0.36 1.56 17.94
CA LEU A 229 1.33 2.53 18.44
C LEU A 229 2.16 1.93 19.59
N GLN A 230 1.54 1.18 20.50
CA GLN A 230 2.25 0.49 21.58
C GLN A 230 3.22 -0.56 21.04
N ARG A 231 2.82 -1.32 20.01
CA ARG A 231 3.67 -2.32 19.36
C ARG A 231 4.85 -1.69 18.61
N LEU A 232 4.61 -0.60 17.88
CA LEU A 232 5.66 0.16 17.19
C LEU A 232 6.65 0.77 18.20
N GLY A 233 6.10 1.37 19.27
CA GLY A 233 6.81 1.81 20.45
C GLY A 233 7.97 2.76 20.15
N GLY A 234 7.80 3.69 19.21
CA GLY A 234 8.81 4.69 18.83
C GLY A 234 10.06 4.12 18.16
N LYS A 235 10.01 2.90 17.60
CA LYS A 235 11.12 2.33 16.81
C LYS A 235 11.14 2.79 15.35
N SER A 236 10.07 3.44 14.93
CA SER A 236 9.82 4.03 13.61
C SER A 236 8.78 5.13 13.79
N VAL A 237 8.79 6.14 12.93
CA VAL A 237 7.76 7.19 12.93
C VAL A 237 6.45 6.60 12.42
N ALA A 238 5.37 6.75 13.18
CA ALA A 238 4.03 6.34 12.74
C ALA A 238 3.47 7.38 11.77
N LEU A 239 3.07 6.96 10.58
CA LEU A 239 2.28 7.80 9.68
C LEU A 239 0.84 7.29 9.70
N LEU A 240 -0.06 8.11 10.24
CA LEU A 240 -1.46 7.81 10.47
C LEU A 240 -2.29 8.49 9.38
N ASP A 241 -2.68 7.72 8.39
CA ASP A 241 -3.36 8.23 7.21
C ASP A 241 -4.87 8.24 7.41
N CYS A 242 -5.45 9.42 7.62
CA CYS A 242 -6.87 9.59 7.92
C CYS A 242 -7.72 9.92 6.68
N HIS A 243 -7.09 10.09 5.51
CA HIS A 243 -7.80 10.50 4.30
C HIS A 243 -8.89 9.48 3.92
N VAL A 244 -9.94 9.99 3.31
CA VAL A 244 -11.04 9.17 2.81
C VAL A 244 -10.88 9.03 1.29
N GLY A 245 -10.85 7.79 0.79
CA GLY A 245 -10.61 7.51 -0.64
C GLY A 245 -11.66 8.08 -1.59
N ILE A 246 -11.40 7.99 -2.90
CA ILE A 246 -12.14 8.64 -4.00
C ILE A 246 -13.63 8.22 -4.08
N ASN A 247 -14.02 7.09 -3.49
CA ASN A 247 -15.42 6.65 -3.39
C ASN A 247 -15.69 6.15 -1.97
N PRO A 248 -15.92 7.06 -1.01
CA PRO A 248 -16.20 6.66 0.35
C PRO A 248 -17.53 5.90 0.45
N ALA A 249 -17.64 5.01 1.44
CA ALA A 249 -18.96 4.64 1.92
C ALA A 249 -19.65 5.89 2.52
N PRO A 250 -20.98 6.03 2.43
CA PRO A 250 -21.70 7.20 2.93
C PRO A 250 -21.39 7.52 4.41
N GLU A 251 -21.13 6.49 5.21
CA GLU A 251 -20.86 6.58 6.65
C GLU A 251 -19.35 6.61 6.94
N THR A 252 -18.63 7.51 6.28
CA THR A 252 -17.20 7.76 6.50
C THR A 252 -16.93 9.24 6.68
N SER A 253 -15.96 9.59 7.53
CA SER A 253 -15.66 10.98 7.86
C SER A 253 -14.17 11.15 8.14
N GLU A 254 -13.50 12.01 7.37
CA GLU A 254 -12.09 12.36 7.61
C GLU A 254 -11.92 13.01 8.98
N ALA A 255 -12.80 13.96 9.33
CA ALA A 255 -12.79 14.62 10.64
C ALA A 255 -12.91 13.61 11.80
N ALA A 256 -13.78 12.60 11.69
CA ALA A 256 -13.88 11.54 12.69
C ALA A 256 -12.60 10.69 12.77
N ASN A 257 -12.02 10.34 11.62
CA ASN A 257 -10.74 9.60 11.55
C ASN A 257 -9.60 10.39 12.22
N VAL A 258 -9.50 11.69 11.94
CA VAL A 258 -8.52 12.60 12.53
C VAL A 258 -8.71 12.72 14.05
N ALA A 259 -9.94 12.90 14.51
CA ALA A 259 -10.24 12.95 15.96
C ALA A 259 -9.83 11.65 16.66
N ALA A 260 -10.09 10.50 16.04
CA ALA A 260 -9.70 9.19 16.55
C ALA A 260 -8.17 8.99 16.55
N ALA A 261 -7.47 9.50 15.53
CA ALA A 261 -6.01 9.48 15.45
C ALA A 261 -5.36 10.35 16.54
N ILE A 262 -5.81 11.59 16.71
CA ILE A 262 -5.35 12.50 17.77
C ILE A 262 -5.51 11.83 19.14
N ARG A 263 -6.70 11.27 19.42
CA ARG A 263 -6.96 10.54 20.67
C ARG A 263 -5.97 9.40 20.89
N GLY A 264 -5.72 8.57 19.87
CA GLY A 264 -4.81 7.43 19.96
C GLY A 264 -3.35 7.85 20.20
N VAL A 265 -2.89 8.91 19.51
CA VAL A 265 -1.54 9.47 19.69
C VAL A 265 -1.33 9.99 21.11
N LEU A 266 -2.28 10.79 21.61
CA LEU A 266 -2.23 11.34 22.97
C LEU A 266 -2.30 10.23 24.04
N GLN A 267 -3.13 9.21 23.82
CA GLN A 267 -3.25 8.07 24.74
C GLN A 267 -1.93 7.28 24.88
N ILE A 268 -1.16 7.15 23.80
CA ILE A 268 0.07 6.36 23.76
C ILE A 268 1.33 7.21 23.92
N CYS A 269 1.21 8.52 24.15
CA CYS A 269 2.37 9.40 24.28
C CYS A 269 3.23 9.40 23.00
N ALA A 270 2.59 9.37 21.82
CA ALA A 270 3.26 9.22 20.52
C ALA A 270 3.54 10.55 19.78
N GLN A 271 3.33 11.70 20.42
CA GLN A 271 3.38 13.03 19.80
C GLN A 271 4.70 13.31 19.07
N ASP A 272 5.82 12.87 19.64
CA ASP A 272 7.17 13.13 19.10
C ASP A 272 7.58 12.19 17.94
N TRP A 273 6.74 11.22 17.60
CA TRP A 273 7.04 10.23 16.55
C TRP A 273 5.81 9.81 15.75
N ALA A 274 4.73 10.59 15.77
CA ALA A 274 3.55 10.38 14.94
C ALA A 274 3.32 11.57 13.99
N ILE A 275 3.03 11.25 12.73
CA ILE A 275 2.55 12.17 11.70
C ILE A 275 1.12 11.77 11.40
N ILE A 276 0.17 12.70 11.49
CA ILE A 276 -1.22 12.47 11.07
C ILE A 276 -1.43 13.16 9.73
N THR A 277 -1.95 12.44 8.73
CA THR A 277 -2.25 12.99 7.42
C THR A 277 -3.74 13.05 7.12
N ALA A 278 -4.15 14.12 6.46
CA ALA A 278 -5.53 14.39 6.03
C ALA A 278 -5.52 14.90 4.58
N SER A 279 -6.68 14.98 3.92
CA SER A 279 -6.82 15.60 2.60
C SER A 279 -7.42 17.01 2.67
N GLU A 280 -8.15 17.35 3.73
CA GLU A 280 -8.71 18.69 3.92
C GLU A 280 -7.80 19.57 4.80
N LEU A 281 -7.53 20.79 4.35
CA LEU A 281 -6.69 21.76 5.06
C LEU A 281 -7.24 22.13 6.46
N ILE A 282 -8.56 22.08 6.63
CA ILE A 282 -9.18 22.32 7.95
C ILE A 282 -8.81 21.22 8.94
N ASN A 283 -8.82 19.95 8.50
CA ASN A 283 -8.45 18.81 9.34
C ASN A 283 -6.95 18.80 9.66
N VAL A 284 -6.10 19.29 8.75
CA VAL A 284 -4.68 19.56 9.02
C VAL A 284 -4.53 20.58 10.14
N SER A 285 -5.27 21.70 10.06
CA SER A 285 -5.22 22.75 11.07
C SER A 285 -5.65 22.21 12.44
N THR A 286 -6.66 21.33 12.49
CA THR A 286 -7.08 20.61 13.70
C THR A 286 -5.95 19.78 14.32
N ILE A 287 -5.17 19.06 13.50
CA ILE A 287 -4.02 18.27 13.98
C ILE A 287 -2.94 19.18 14.56
N VAL A 288 -2.64 20.30 13.90
CA VAL A 288 -1.66 21.29 14.36
C VAL A 288 -2.11 21.94 15.67
N ASN A 289 -3.38 22.29 15.79
CA ASN A 289 -3.97 22.87 17.01
C ASN A 289 -3.91 21.90 18.20
N ALA A 290 -3.95 20.59 17.94
CA ALA A 290 -3.72 19.55 18.95
C ALA A 290 -2.24 19.39 19.35
N GLY A 291 -1.33 20.18 18.77
CA GLY A 291 0.11 20.14 19.04
C GLY A 291 0.83 18.95 18.41
N LEU A 292 0.30 18.40 17.31
CA LEU A 292 0.84 17.23 16.63
C LEU A 292 1.43 17.57 15.27
N THR A 293 2.30 16.70 14.76
CA THR A 293 2.85 16.84 13.41
C THR A 293 1.79 16.49 12.37
N ALA A 294 1.44 17.45 11.52
CA ALA A 294 0.44 17.29 10.47
C ALA A 294 1.06 17.17 9.08
N GLY A 295 0.39 16.42 8.21
CA GLY A 295 0.70 16.39 6.79
C GLY A 295 -0.55 16.29 5.91
N LEU A 296 -0.33 16.48 4.61
CA LEU A 296 -1.36 16.30 3.59
C LEU A 296 -1.12 15.02 2.80
N ALA A 297 -2.20 14.30 2.48
CA ALA A 297 -2.19 13.15 1.58
C ALA A 297 -2.93 13.50 0.29
N SER A 298 -2.20 13.60 -0.83
CA SER A 298 -2.74 14.07 -2.10
C SER A 298 -3.85 13.16 -2.64
N PRO A 299 -4.88 13.72 -3.32
CA PRO A 299 -5.69 12.90 -4.20
C PRO A 299 -4.80 12.27 -5.27
N ARG A 300 -5.14 11.04 -5.67
CA ARG A 300 -4.39 10.31 -6.68
C ARG A 300 -4.75 10.81 -8.08
N PRO A 301 -3.77 11.31 -8.87
CA PRO A 301 -4.01 11.65 -10.26
C PRO A 301 -4.50 10.44 -11.06
N THR A 302 -5.36 10.69 -12.03
CA THR A 302 -5.82 9.66 -12.98
C THR A 302 -4.82 9.40 -14.09
N ILE A 303 -3.95 10.37 -14.36
CA ILE A 303 -2.94 10.34 -15.42
C ILE A 303 -1.55 10.61 -14.83
N TRP A 304 -0.51 10.11 -15.49
CA TRP A 304 0.88 10.44 -15.13
C TRP A 304 1.21 11.90 -15.51
N GLY A 305 2.28 12.48 -14.97
CA GLY A 305 2.72 13.84 -15.30
C GLY A 305 1.74 14.94 -14.94
N GLU A 306 0.83 14.73 -13.97
CA GLU A 306 -0.10 15.77 -13.52
C GLU A 306 0.68 16.98 -12.99
N THR A 307 0.41 18.16 -13.55
CA THR A 307 1.14 19.41 -13.24
C THR A 307 0.35 20.33 -12.32
N ALA A 308 -0.96 20.11 -12.19
CA ALA A 308 -1.79 20.84 -11.25
C ALA A 308 -1.38 20.51 -9.82
N LEU A 309 -1.08 21.55 -9.04
CA LEU A 309 -0.88 21.40 -7.60
C LEU A 309 -2.21 20.95 -6.97
N PRO A 310 -2.22 19.88 -6.13
CA PRO A 310 -3.44 19.48 -5.42
C PRO A 310 -3.94 20.57 -4.46
N TRP A 311 -3.04 21.39 -3.93
CA TRP A 311 -3.34 22.59 -3.16
C TRP A 311 -2.34 23.72 -3.46
N PRO A 312 -2.75 24.99 -3.47
CA PRO A 312 -1.80 26.11 -3.52
C PRO A 312 -0.77 26.02 -2.38
N VAL A 313 0.49 26.32 -2.68
CA VAL A 313 1.60 26.18 -1.72
C VAL A 313 1.40 27.07 -0.49
N GLU A 314 0.86 28.27 -0.71
CA GLU A 314 0.52 29.24 0.32
C GLU A 314 -0.53 28.72 1.31
N ASP A 315 -1.54 27.98 0.83
CA ASP A 315 -2.60 27.43 1.66
C ASP A 315 -2.07 26.25 2.50
N VAL A 316 -1.20 25.43 1.91
CA VAL A 316 -0.50 24.36 2.62
C VAL A 316 0.35 24.94 3.76
N ALA A 317 1.14 25.98 3.48
CA ALA A 317 1.94 26.65 4.51
C ALA A 317 1.07 27.28 5.61
N ALA A 318 -0.05 27.92 5.24
CA ALA A 318 -0.98 28.54 6.19
C ALA A 318 -1.67 27.52 7.11
N SER A 319 -1.95 26.31 6.63
CA SER A 319 -2.52 25.22 7.45
C SER A 319 -1.57 24.67 8.51
N GLY A 320 -0.27 24.99 8.42
CA GLY A 320 0.76 24.46 9.31
C GLY A 320 1.22 23.03 8.97
N ALA A 321 0.82 22.49 7.81
CA ALA A 321 1.32 21.21 7.31
C ALA A 321 2.86 21.23 7.22
N GLN A 322 3.50 20.17 7.72
CA GLN A 322 4.96 20.00 7.62
C GLN A 322 5.34 18.89 6.63
N TRP A 323 4.40 17.99 6.35
CA TRP A 323 4.59 16.83 5.49
C TRP A 323 3.59 16.82 4.33
N MET A 324 4.01 16.25 3.21
CA MET A 324 3.16 16.03 2.04
C MET A 324 3.45 14.63 1.49
N ILE A 325 2.40 13.88 1.24
CA ILE A 325 2.43 12.60 0.53
C ILE A 325 1.84 12.85 -0.85
N LEU A 326 2.68 12.76 -1.89
CA LEU A 326 2.26 12.94 -3.28
C LEU A 326 2.33 11.61 -4.04
N ASP A 327 1.28 11.24 -4.76
CA ASP A 327 1.34 10.08 -5.66
C ASP A 327 2.44 10.26 -6.71
N ARG A 328 3.16 9.18 -7.02
CA ARG A 328 4.20 9.16 -8.06
C ARG A 328 3.74 9.67 -9.43
N TYR A 329 2.45 9.76 -9.70
CA TYR A 329 1.89 10.25 -10.96
C TYR A 329 1.96 11.77 -11.14
N TYR A 330 2.26 12.56 -10.11
CA TYR A 330 2.52 14.00 -10.29
C TYR A 330 3.81 14.25 -11.08
N ALA A 331 3.87 15.38 -11.78
CA ALA A 331 5.08 15.88 -12.46
C ALA A 331 6.14 16.34 -11.46
N ASP A 332 7.41 16.33 -11.89
CA ASP A 332 8.56 16.71 -11.06
C ASP A 332 8.46 18.15 -10.51
N GLU A 333 7.88 19.08 -11.28
CA GLU A 333 7.63 20.45 -10.83
C GLU A 333 6.68 20.56 -9.63
N VAL A 334 5.72 19.64 -9.47
CA VAL A 334 4.81 19.60 -8.32
C VAL A 334 5.58 19.18 -7.07
N PHE A 335 6.42 18.15 -7.17
CA PHE A 335 7.29 17.73 -6.07
C PHE A 335 8.27 18.85 -5.68
N ALA A 336 8.88 19.50 -6.67
CA ALA A 336 9.81 20.60 -6.46
C ALA A 336 9.14 21.79 -5.78
N ALA A 337 7.91 22.16 -6.18
CA ALA A 337 7.18 23.30 -5.61
C ALA A 337 7.00 23.17 -4.08
N TYR A 338 6.57 22.01 -3.58
CA TYR A 338 6.40 21.81 -2.13
C TYR A 338 7.74 21.65 -1.40
N ARG A 339 8.73 20.98 -2.01
CA ARG A 339 10.09 20.88 -1.45
C ARG A 339 10.70 22.27 -1.25
N ASP A 340 10.60 23.13 -2.26
CA ASP A 340 11.18 24.48 -2.26
C ASP A 340 10.46 25.41 -1.27
N ALA A 341 9.20 25.10 -0.93
CA ALA A 341 8.45 25.73 0.15
C ALA A 341 8.84 25.21 1.55
N GLY A 342 9.78 24.27 1.66
CA GLY A 342 10.24 23.71 2.93
C GLY A 342 9.39 22.56 3.47
N ILE A 343 8.41 22.07 2.70
CA ILE A 343 7.57 20.93 3.09
C ILE A 343 8.36 19.62 2.90
N GLN A 344 8.24 18.69 3.85
CA GLN A 344 8.83 17.36 3.74
C GLN A 344 7.97 16.48 2.82
N VAL A 345 8.46 16.20 1.61
CA VAL A 345 7.69 15.46 0.60
C VAL A 345 8.09 13.98 0.53
N LEU A 346 7.09 13.09 0.63
CA LEU A 346 7.23 11.65 0.36
C LEU A 346 6.54 11.30 -0.96
N MET A 347 7.22 10.50 -1.81
CA MET A 347 6.61 9.96 -3.03
C MET A 347 5.84 8.67 -2.73
N TRP A 348 4.52 8.72 -2.84
CA TRP A 348 3.63 7.58 -2.63
C TRP A 348 3.61 6.64 -3.83
N GLY A 349 3.64 5.34 -3.54
CA GLY A 349 3.71 4.28 -4.54
C GLY A 349 5.12 4.07 -5.09
N ALA A 350 6.14 4.61 -4.43
CA ALA A 350 7.55 4.48 -4.80
C ALA A 350 8.11 3.10 -4.48
N THR A 351 7.65 2.06 -5.17
CA THR A 351 8.02 0.66 -4.91
C THR A 351 9.16 0.14 -5.78
N ARG A 352 9.89 1.00 -6.49
CA ARG A 352 10.90 0.61 -7.49
C ARG A 352 12.21 1.35 -7.26
N HIS A 353 13.30 0.80 -7.74
CA HIS A 353 14.60 1.46 -7.81
C HIS A 353 14.56 2.68 -8.74
N SER A 354 13.83 2.62 -9.86
CA SER A 354 13.56 3.77 -10.72
C SER A 354 12.94 4.94 -9.95
N HIS A 355 11.93 4.66 -9.12
CA HIS A 355 11.33 5.66 -8.25
C HIS A 355 12.32 6.19 -7.21
N ARG A 356 13.23 5.35 -6.71
CA ARG A 356 14.30 5.83 -5.82
C ARG A 356 15.28 6.76 -6.53
N ALA A 357 15.68 6.44 -7.76
CA ALA A 357 16.51 7.32 -8.57
C ALA A 357 15.83 8.68 -8.78
N ARG A 358 14.53 8.67 -9.09
CA ARG A 358 13.72 9.89 -9.21
C ARG A 358 13.63 10.68 -7.89
N VAL A 359 13.36 10.02 -6.77
CA VAL A 359 13.34 10.64 -5.43
C VAL A 359 14.69 11.31 -5.12
N ASN A 360 15.80 10.64 -5.43
CA ASN A 360 17.15 11.18 -5.23
C ASN A 360 17.40 12.40 -6.13
N GLN A 361 17.01 12.35 -7.40
CA GLN A 361 17.14 13.45 -8.35
C GLN A 361 16.31 14.67 -7.92
N LEU A 362 15.08 14.43 -7.44
CA LEU A 362 14.21 15.46 -6.90
C LEU A 362 14.69 16.01 -5.56
N GLY A 363 15.56 15.33 -4.83
CA GLY A 363 16.00 15.76 -3.50
C GLY A 363 14.86 15.91 -2.49
N ILE A 364 13.73 15.21 -2.70
CA ILE A 364 12.61 15.16 -1.76
C ILE A 364 12.94 14.20 -0.60
N ARG A 365 12.10 14.15 0.44
CA ARG A 365 12.45 13.49 1.70
C ARG A 365 12.70 11.99 1.55
N GLY A 366 11.89 11.31 0.73
CA GLY A 366 11.97 9.87 0.58
C GLY A 366 10.82 9.25 -0.20
N GLY A 367 10.77 7.92 -0.23
CA GLY A 367 9.70 7.13 -0.84
C GLY A 367 8.77 6.52 0.20
N PHE A 368 7.49 6.39 -0.15
CA PHE A 368 6.45 5.73 0.65
C PHE A 368 5.89 4.55 -0.14
N SER A 369 6.26 3.33 0.27
CA SER A 369 6.28 2.13 -0.58
C SER A 369 5.57 0.94 0.05
N LEU A 370 4.88 0.15 -0.77
CA LEU A 370 4.33 -1.15 -0.35
C LEU A 370 5.39 -2.26 -0.26
N ASP A 371 6.57 -2.05 -0.86
CA ASP A 371 7.79 -2.87 -0.65
C ASP A 371 8.99 -1.93 -0.37
N PRO A 372 9.11 -1.43 0.87
CA PRO A 372 10.14 -0.47 1.25
C PRO A 372 11.55 -1.09 1.23
N VAL A 373 11.66 -2.41 1.42
CA VAL A 373 12.94 -3.12 1.41
C VAL A 373 13.48 -3.21 -0.01
N TYR A 374 12.63 -3.53 -0.99
CA TYR A 374 13.02 -3.48 -2.40
C TYR A 374 13.38 -2.08 -2.84
N TYR A 375 12.52 -1.08 -2.54
CA TYR A 375 12.79 0.33 -2.84
C TYR A 375 14.18 0.79 -2.34
N ARG A 376 14.56 0.36 -1.12
CA ARG A 376 15.85 0.69 -0.49
C ARG A 376 17.07 0.08 -1.21
N GLY A 377 16.90 -0.86 -2.13
CA GLY A 377 18.00 -1.41 -2.92
C GLY A 377 19.06 -2.21 -2.12
N PRO A 378 20.15 -2.62 -2.79
CA PRO A 378 21.04 -3.67 -2.31
C PRO A 378 22.02 -3.27 -1.19
N GLU A 379 22.32 -1.98 -0.98
CA GLU A 379 23.54 -1.58 -0.26
C GLU A 379 23.43 -1.47 1.28
N ARG A 380 22.22 -1.35 1.85
CA ARG A 380 22.08 -1.06 3.30
C ARG A 380 21.60 -2.24 4.14
N HIS A 381 20.79 -3.12 3.56
CA HIS A 381 20.25 -4.33 4.21
C HIS A 381 19.90 -5.37 3.14
N ASP A 382 20.91 -5.82 2.40
CA ASP A 382 20.75 -6.63 1.19
C ASP A 382 19.62 -7.67 1.32
N TYR A 383 18.55 -7.42 0.56
CA TYR A 383 17.35 -8.26 0.55
C TYR A 383 17.54 -9.50 -0.30
N ARG A 384 18.62 -9.55 -1.10
CA ARG A 384 19.03 -10.68 -1.95
C ARG A 384 19.68 -11.76 -1.09
N ARG A 385 18.95 -12.27 -0.09
CA ARG A 385 19.36 -13.48 0.63
C ARG A 385 19.14 -14.65 -0.32
N GLY A 386 20.19 -15.39 -0.64
CA GLY A 386 20.21 -16.49 -1.63
C GLY A 386 19.35 -17.71 -1.31
N GLU A 387 18.32 -17.57 -0.46
CA GLU A 387 17.33 -18.60 -0.23
C GLU A 387 16.20 -18.47 -1.25
N ASP A 388 15.85 -19.59 -1.87
CA ASP A 388 14.78 -19.62 -2.84
C ASP A 388 13.41 -19.49 -2.13
N PRO A 389 12.61 -18.43 -2.35
CA PRO A 389 11.27 -18.31 -1.76
C PRO A 389 10.36 -19.49 -2.08
N TRP A 390 10.63 -20.21 -3.17
CA TRP A 390 9.84 -21.36 -3.59
C TRP A 390 10.00 -22.54 -2.62
N THR A 391 11.18 -22.76 -2.04
CA THR A 391 11.37 -23.81 -1.02
C THR A 391 10.67 -23.45 0.29
N HIS A 392 10.60 -22.17 0.62
CA HIS A 392 9.98 -21.67 1.85
C HIS A 392 8.50 -21.27 1.71
N ARG A 393 7.95 -21.32 0.49
CA ARG A 393 6.54 -21.01 0.15
C ARG A 393 6.07 -19.66 0.68
N ARG A 394 6.97 -18.68 0.68
CA ARG A 394 6.72 -17.31 1.12
C ARG A 394 7.30 -16.34 0.10
N MET A 395 6.74 -15.14 0.01
CA MET A 395 7.36 -14.05 -0.74
C MET A 395 8.77 -13.80 -0.22
N ALA A 396 9.78 -13.81 -1.10
CA ALA A 396 11.10 -13.32 -0.74
C ALA A 396 11.08 -11.79 -0.64
N ALA A 397 11.93 -11.24 0.22
CA ALA A 397 12.20 -9.81 0.21
C ALA A 397 12.64 -9.38 -1.21
N GLY A 398 12.07 -8.30 -1.73
CA GLY A 398 12.32 -7.85 -3.11
C GLY A 398 11.74 -8.71 -4.22
N GLN A 399 10.90 -9.69 -3.91
CA GLN A 399 10.11 -10.37 -4.93
C GLN A 399 8.87 -9.54 -5.27
N LEU A 400 8.82 -9.04 -6.49
CA LEU A 400 7.63 -8.41 -7.04
C LEU A 400 6.84 -9.49 -7.79
N THR A 401 5.52 -9.51 -7.64
CA THR A 401 4.63 -10.47 -8.32
C THR A 401 3.84 -9.77 -9.42
N PHE A 402 3.19 -10.54 -10.30
CA PHE A 402 2.22 -9.96 -11.23
C PHE A 402 1.16 -9.09 -10.52
N ALA A 403 0.80 -9.41 -9.26
CA ALA A 403 -0.13 -8.61 -8.45
C ALA A 403 0.50 -7.32 -7.92
N THR A 404 1.83 -7.32 -7.70
CA THR A 404 2.63 -6.12 -7.43
C THR A 404 2.68 -5.22 -8.66
N ASP A 405 2.92 -5.79 -9.84
CA ASP A 405 3.00 -5.07 -11.12
C ASP A 405 1.62 -4.52 -11.54
N ALA A 406 0.58 -5.35 -11.46
CA ALA A 406 -0.81 -4.95 -11.74
C ALA A 406 -1.48 -4.16 -10.61
N ARG A 407 -0.78 -3.89 -9.50
CA ARG A 407 -1.31 -3.28 -8.26
C ARG A 407 -2.58 -3.97 -7.72
N ALA A 408 -2.83 -5.21 -8.13
CA ALA A 408 -3.96 -6.02 -7.72
C ALA A 408 -3.68 -6.68 -6.36
N ILE A 409 -3.59 -5.86 -5.31
CA ILE A 409 -3.49 -6.32 -3.92
C ILE A 409 -4.72 -7.18 -3.58
N LEU A 410 -5.87 -6.85 -4.19
CA LEU A 410 -7.19 -7.40 -3.93
C LEU A 410 -7.75 -8.00 -5.23
N GLY A 411 -7.37 -9.23 -5.55
CA GLY A 411 -7.87 -9.96 -6.72
C GLY A 411 -8.21 -11.41 -6.37
N THR A 412 -8.94 -12.08 -7.27
CA THR A 412 -9.21 -13.53 -7.18
C THR A 412 -7.97 -14.40 -7.43
N ASN A 413 -6.87 -13.79 -7.86
CA ASN A 413 -5.64 -14.46 -8.26
C ASN A 413 -4.59 -14.33 -7.14
N VAL A 414 -4.25 -15.44 -6.50
CA VAL A 414 -3.31 -15.53 -5.37
C VAL A 414 -1.91 -15.05 -5.78
N ARG A 415 -1.24 -14.31 -4.88
CA ARG A 415 0.15 -13.86 -5.05
C ARG A 415 1.11 -15.05 -5.07
N GLY A 416 1.65 -15.39 -6.24
CA GLY A 416 2.82 -16.27 -6.35
C GLY A 416 2.63 -17.70 -5.86
N TYR A 417 1.55 -18.35 -6.29
CA TYR A 417 1.16 -19.70 -5.91
C TYR A 417 2.32 -20.71 -5.93
N THR A 418 2.52 -21.44 -4.82
CA THR A 418 3.31 -22.68 -4.74
C THR A 418 2.33 -23.86 -4.61
N GLU A 419 2.25 -24.72 -5.62
CA GLU A 419 1.50 -25.99 -5.52
C GLU A 419 2.36 -27.05 -4.79
N GLY A 420 1.77 -27.76 -3.82
CA GLY A 420 2.33 -28.96 -3.18
C GLY A 420 2.13 -28.98 -1.66
N THR A 421 1.71 -30.09 -1.06
CA THR A 421 1.72 -30.31 0.40
C THR A 421 2.97 -31.10 0.82
N PRO A 422 3.57 -30.86 2.00
CA PRO A 422 4.71 -31.65 2.48
C PRO A 422 4.35 -33.10 2.82
N ALA A 423 3.06 -33.38 3.07
CA ALA A 423 2.61 -34.62 3.70
C ALA A 423 1.83 -35.57 2.78
N THR A 424 1.75 -35.32 1.46
CA THR A 424 0.98 -36.17 0.55
C THR A 424 1.73 -36.44 -0.76
N PRO A 425 2.52 -37.53 -0.86
CA PRO A 425 2.95 -38.07 -2.14
C PRO A 425 1.85 -38.96 -2.74
N PRO A 426 1.58 -38.97 -4.07
CA PRO A 426 1.81 -37.98 -5.12
C PRO A 426 0.47 -37.55 -5.77
N LEU A 427 0.12 -36.27 -5.73
CA LEU A 427 -0.90 -35.73 -6.65
C LEU A 427 -0.46 -34.46 -7.39
N HIS A 428 0.75 -33.94 -7.14
CA HIS A 428 1.40 -32.97 -8.01
C HIS A 428 2.90 -33.28 -8.10
N GLU A 429 3.32 -33.97 -9.17
CA GLU A 429 4.73 -34.24 -9.50
C GLU A 429 5.50 -32.96 -9.89
N ASP A 430 4.81 -31.81 -9.92
CA ASP A 430 5.26 -30.55 -10.51
C ASP A 430 6.13 -29.66 -9.61
N GLY A 431 6.40 -30.03 -8.35
CA GLY A 431 7.28 -29.30 -7.41
C GLY A 431 6.93 -27.82 -7.11
N PRO A 432 7.63 -27.15 -6.16
CA PRO A 432 7.40 -25.73 -5.87
C PRO A 432 7.97 -24.81 -6.98
N GLY A 433 7.31 -23.68 -7.22
CA GLY A 433 7.72 -22.62 -8.16
C GLY A 433 6.63 -21.57 -8.34
N LEU A 434 6.98 -20.39 -8.86
CA LEU A 434 6.06 -19.31 -9.23
C LEU A 434 5.11 -19.78 -10.34
N VAL A 435 3.82 -19.94 -10.03
CA VAL A 435 2.80 -20.18 -11.07
C VAL A 435 2.39 -18.86 -11.71
N ILE A 436 2.35 -18.87 -13.04
CA ILE A 436 1.84 -17.78 -13.87
C ILE A 436 0.53 -18.28 -14.50
N PRO A 437 -0.64 -17.71 -14.13
CA PRO A 437 -1.93 -18.25 -14.53
C PRO A 437 -2.18 -18.09 -16.04
N GLY A 438 -3.17 -18.83 -16.54
CA GLY A 438 -3.77 -18.56 -17.84
C GLY A 438 -4.41 -17.18 -17.88
N GLU A 439 -4.52 -16.60 -19.07
CA GLU A 439 -5.09 -15.26 -19.34
C GLU A 439 -4.28 -14.10 -18.74
N TRP A 440 -3.08 -14.39 -18.24
CA TRP A 440 -2.20 -13.39 -17.70
C TRP A 440 -1.75 -12.39 -18.77
N GLY A 441 -1.86 -11.10 -18.45
CA GLY A 441 -1.62 -10.02 -19.39
C GLY A 441 -2.85 -9.59 -20.18
N ASN A 442 -4.05 -10.17 -19.97
CA ASN A 442 -5.28 -9.76 -20.67
C ASN A 442 -5.11 -9.66 -22.20
N SER A 443 -4.40 -10.61 -22.80
CA SER A 443 -4.05 -10.63 -24.22
C SER A 443 -2.99 -9.61 -24.69
N GLN A 444 -2.22 -9.05 -23.77
CA GLN A 444 -1.02 -8.27 -24.10
C GLN A 444 0.05 -9.17 -24.74
N GLY A 445 0.87 -8.58 -25.61
CA GLY A 445 1.92 -9.29 -26.33
C GLY A 445 3.22 -9.51 -25.56
N ARG A 446 3.39 -8.92 -24.36
CA ARG A 446 4.63 -9.00 -23.56
C ARG A 446 4.41 -9.04 -22.04
N PRO A 447 3.40 -9.74 -21.49
CA PRO A 447 3.23 -9.88 -20.05
C PRO A 447 4.50 -10.37 -19.37
N ALA A 448 4.98 -9.60 -18.41
CA ALA A 448 6.25 -9.81 -17.73
C ALA A 448 6.14 -9.60 -16.21
N ILE A 449 6.89 -10.38 -15.42
CA ILE A 449 7.01 -10.25 -13.96
C ILE A 449 8.44 -9.96 -13.59
N LEU A 450 8.69 -8.91 -12.83
CA LEU A 450 10.03 -8.60 -12.37
C LEU A 450 10.50 -9.56 -11.28
N ILE A 451 11.74 -10.06 -11.40
CA ILE A 451 12.38 -10.85 -10.34
C ILE A 451 13.36 -9.97 -9.57
N GLY A 452 12.79 -9.08 -8.76
CA GLY A 452 13.54 -8.02 -8.07
C GLY A 452 14.64 -8.55 -7.14
N ARG A 453 14.48 -9.73 -6.53
CA ARG A 453 15.51 -10.39 -5.69
C ARG A 453 16.85 -10.65 -6.37
N ALA A 454 16.88 -10.64 -7.70
CA ALA A 454 18.08 -10.91 -8.49
C ALA A 454 18.56 -9.67 -9.26
N CYS A 455 17.85 -8.55 -9.13
CA CYS A 455 18.16 -7.29 -9.80
C CYS A 455 18.40 -6.16 -8.78
N PRO A 456 19.10 -5.07 -9.13
CA PRO A 456 19.92 -4.94 -10.33
C PRO A 456 21.07 -5.96 -10.34
N LEU A 457 21.42 -6.44 -11.53
CA LEU A 457 22.60 -7.25 -11.75
C LEU A 457 23.86 -6.39 -11.50
N PRO A 458 24.88 -6.89 -10.79
CA PRO A 458 26.08 -6.11 -10.48
C PRO A 458 26.87 -5.64 -11.70
N ASP A 459 26.96 -6.50 -12.72
CA ASP A 459 27.57 -6.17 -14.01
C ASP A 459 26.47 -6.27 -15.09
N PRO A 460 26.03 -5.14 -15.68
CA PRO A 460 24.97 -5.13 -16.68
C PRO A 460 25.45 -5.57 -18.07
N GLN A 461 26.75 -5.86 -18.27
CA GLN A 461 27.32 -6.27 -19.56
C GLN A 461 27.89 -7.69 -19.54
N ASN A 462 28.13 -8.25 -18.35
CA ASN A 462 28.63 -9.62 -18.19
C ASN A 462 27.91 -10.37 -17.06
N TYR A 463 26.94 -11.21 -17.39
CA TYR A 463 26.14 -11.94 -16.40
C TYR A 463 25.56 -13.23 -16.94
N ARG A 464 25.17 -14.11 -16.02
CA ARG A 464 24.43 -15.35 -16.32
C ARG A 464 23.16 -15.42 -15.50
N ILE A 465 22.07 -15.89 -16.11
CA ILE A 465 20.80 -16.16 -15.42
C ILE A 465 20.42 -17.61 -15.67
N ARG A 466 20.37 -18.40 -14.61
CA ARG A 466 19.88 -19.78 -14.64
C ARG A 466 18.48 -19.85 -14.06
N PHE A 467 17.59 -20.59 -14.71
CA PHE A 467 16.20 -20.73 -14.29
C PHE A 467 15.57 -22.00 -14.84
N ASP A 468 14.52 -22.49 -14.18
CA ASP A 468 13.72 -23.60 -14.69
C ASP A 468 12.34 -23.09 -15.13
N LEU A 469 11.87 -23.59 -16.28
CA LEU A 469 10.49 -23.38 -16.75
C LEU A 469 9.73 -24.70 -16.83
N MET A 470 8.45 -24.65 -16.55
CA MET A 470 7.49 -25.74 -16.81
C MET A 470 6.23 -25.16 -17.45
N PHE A 471 5.73 -25.88 -18.44
CA PHE A 471 4.39 -25.67 -18.98
C PHE A 471 3.48 -26.70 -18.31
N LYS A 472 2.50 -26.27 -17.51
CA LYS A 472 1.56 -27.20 -16.85
C LYS A 472 0.61 -27.81 -17.87
N GLU A 473 0.25 -27.01 -18.87
CA GLU A 473 -0.55 -27.41 -20.01
C GLU A 473 0.19 -27.00 -21.29
N VAL A 474 0.23 -27.89 -22.29
CA VAL A 474 0.91 -27.65 -23.56
C VAL A 474 -0.08 -27.81 -24.70
N ASN A 475 -0.26 -26.75 -25.49
CA ASN A 475 -0.88 -26.84 -26.80
C ASN A 475 0.19 -26.67 -27.88
N PRO A 476 0.71 -27.76 -28.47
CA PRO A 476 1.88 -27.71 -29.37
C PRO A 476 1.62 -26.98 -30.70
N VAL A 477 0.35 -26.71 -31.04
CA VAL A 477 -0.05 -25.99 -32.27
C VAL A 477 0.03 -24.46 -32.07
N THR A 478 0.13 -24.01 -30.83
CA THR A 478 0.10 -22.58 -30.49
C THR A 478 1.50 -21.99 -30.45
N ARG A 479 1.63 -20.70 -30.77
CA ARG A 479 2.88 -19.94 -30.68
C ARG A 479 3.28 -19.59 -29.24
N ASN A 480 2.55 -20.12 -28.25
CA ASN A 480 2.75 -19.91 -26.82
C ASN A 480 4.21 -20.06 -26.42
N LYS A 481 4.68 -19.14 -25.60
CA LYS A 481 6.07 -19.14 -25.15
C LYS A 481 6.21 -18.63 -23.73
N MET A 482 7.29 -19.08 -23.11
CA MET A 482 7.79 -18.59 -21.84
C MET A 482 9.28 -18.28 -21.97
N GLY A 483 9.79 -17.37 -21.16
CA GLY A 483 11.20 -17.02 -21.22
C GLY A 483 11.54 -15.84 -20.32
N LEU A 484 12.57 -15.10 -20.71
CA LEU A 484 12.96 -13.87 -20.03
C LEU A 484 12.97 -12.71 -21.01
N LEU A 485 12.56 -11.55 -20.50
CA LEU A 485 12.94 -10.27 -21.06
C LEU A 485 14.15 -9.73 -20.29
N PHE A 486 15.12 -9.16 -20.98
CA PHE A 486 16.32 -8.55 -20.39
C PHE A 486 16.79 -7.38 -21.26
N GLY A 487 17.79 -6.62 -20.84
CA GLY A 487 18.15 -5.38 -21.55
C GLY A 487 17.68 -4.10 -20.88
N ALA A 488 16.85 -4.20 -19.83
CA ALA A 488 16.22 -3.05 -19.21
C ALA A 488 17.21 -2.29 -18.31
N GLU A 489 17.24 -0.96 -18.47
CA GLU A 489 18.05 -0.06 -17.64
C GLU A 489 17.46 0.13 -16.23
N SER A 490 16.12 0.06 -16.11
CA SER A 490 15.40 0.17 -14.84
C SER A 490 14.52 -1.05 -14.56
N ASP A 491 14.00 -1.11 -13.34
CA ASP A 491 13.00 -2.08 -12.89
C ASP A 491 11.56 -1.66 -13.16
N ASP A 492 11.37 -0.64 -14.01
CA ASP A 492 10.07 -0.27 -14.51
C ASP A 492 9.51 -1.34 -15.44
N ASP A 493 8.20 -1.28 -15.61
CA ASP A 493 7.46 -2.28 -16.35
C ASP A 493 7.95 -2.36 -17.82
N PRO A 494 8.31 -3.56 -18.34
CA PRO A 494 8.76 -3.71 -19.73
C PRO A 494 7.61 -3.60 -20.73
N TYR A 495 6.38 -3.31 -20.28
CA TYR A 495 5.31 -2.94 -21.19
C TYR A 495 5.65 -1.65 -21.92
N ALA A 496 5.54 -1.75 -23.25
CA ALA A 496 5.14 -0.61 -24.03
C ALA A 496 3.73 -0.21 -23.61
N TRP A 497 3.61 0.74 -22.68
CA TRP A 497 2.41 1.58 -22.62
C TRP A 497 2.21 2.12 -24.03
N PRO A 498 1.00 2.13 -24.62
CA PRO A 498 0.86 2.67 -25.96
C PRO A 498 1.47 4.08 -25.97
N PRO A 499 2.51 4.36 -26.78
CA PRO A 499 3.18 5.67 -26.81
C PRO A 499 2.18 6.81 -27.06
N ASP A 500 1.08 6.44 -27.70
CA ASP A 500 0.01 7.31 -28.16
C ASP A 500 -1.14 7.40 -27.14
N ASN A 501 -0.98 6.86 -25.93
CA ASN A 501 -1.95 7.01 -24.84
C ASN A 501 -1.39 7.98 -23.78
N PRO A 502 -1.46 9.30 -24.04
CA PRO A 502 -0.99 10.32 -23.11
C PRO A 502 -1.75 10.30 -21.78
N ASP A 503 -2.93 9.68 -21.69
CA ASP A 503 -3.61 9.54 -20.41
C ASP A 503 -2.90 8.53 -19.48
N LEU A 504 -2.19 7.56 -20.05
CA LEU A 504 -1.47 6.54 -19.27
C LEU A 504 0.03 6.84 -19.15
N ASN A 505 0.61 7.62 -20.07
CA ASN A 505 2.03 7.97 -20.08
C ASN A 505 2.34 9.31 -20.84
N PRO A 506 1.91 10.48 -20.36
CA PRO A 506 2.07 11.75 -21.08
C PRO A 506 3.50 12.29 -21.06
N ALA A 507 4.36 11.80 -20.15
CA ALA A 507 5.77 12.16 -20.12
C ALA A 507 6.60 11.42 -21.19
N GLY A 508 5.97 10.49 -21.93
CA GLY A 508 6.69 9.53 -22.76
C GLY A 508 7.43 8.51 -21.90
N PHE A 509 8.10 7.55 -22.54
CA PHE A 509 8.89 6.57 -21.81
C PHE A 509 10.02 7.26 -21.03
N PRO A 510 10.41 6.70 -19.87
CA PRO A 510 11.66 7.09 -19.22
C PRO A 510 12.81 7.08 -20.24
N GLU A 511 13.76 8.01 -20.10
CA GLU A 511 14.98 7.98 -20.90
C GLU A 511 15.73 6.66 -20.61
N GLY A 512 16.02 5.90 -21.67
CA GLY A 512 16.71 4.61 -21.60
C GLY A 512 16.51 3.77 -22.87
N PRO A 513 17.15 2.60 -22.97
CA PRO A 513 16.97 1.71 -24.11
C PRO A 513 15.56 1.14 -24.14
N GLN A 514 14.72 1.73 -25.00
CA GLN A 514 13.33 1.32 -25.29
C GLN A 514 13.22 -0.02 -26.04
N GLY A 515 14.34 -0.66 -26.34
CA GLY A 515 14.45 -1.92 -27.04
C GLY A 515 15.01 -3.02 -26.15
N MET A 516 14.16 -3.94 -25.69
CA MET A 516 14.57 -5.06 -24.85
C MET A 516 14.90 -6.30 -25.67
N TYR A 517 15.71 -7.17 -25.08
CA TYR A 517 15.95 -8.51 -25.58
C TYR A 517 14.95 -9.48 -25.00
N ARG A 518 14.70 -10.54 -25.74
CA ARG A 518 13.86 -11.66 -25.36
C ARG A 518 14.63 -12.94 -25.61
N VAL A 519 14.67 -13.80 -24.61
CA VAL A 519 14.91 -15.24 -24.81
C VAL A 519 13.60 -15.99 -24.60
N TRP A 520 13.34 -17.00 -25.42
CA TRP A 520 12.08 -17.76 -25.32
C TRP A 520 12.23 -19.25 -25.57
N GLN A 521 11.33 -20.01 -24.97
CA GLN A 521 10.97 -21.38 -25.27
C GLN A 521 9.53 -21.41 -25.79
N ARG A 522 9.30 -21.99 -26.97
CA ARG A 522 7.94 -22.28 -27.48
C ARG A 522 7.45 -23.65 -27.02
N ALA A 523 6.15 -23.84 -26.93
CA ALA A 523 5.54 -25.17 -26.71
C ALA A 523 6.04 -26.25 -27.69
N SER A 524 6.31 -25.86 -28.95
CA SER A 524 6.83 -26.74 -30.01
C SER A 524 8.25 -27.27 -29.77
N GLY A 525 9.00 -26.71 -28.82
CA GLY A 525 10.39 -27.05 -28.55
C GLY A 525 11.38 -25.99 -28.99
N ALA A 526 11.01 -25.11 -29.93
CA ALA A 526 11.92 -24.10 -30.45
C ALA A 526 12.39 -23.12 -29.34
N ILE A 527 13.70 -22.85 -29.31
CA ILE A 527 14.31 -21.81 -28.47
C ILE A 527 14.86 -20.68 -29.33
N GLY A 528 14.84 -19.45 -28.83
CA GLY A 528 15.35 -18.32 -29.60
C GLY A 528 15.73 -17.10 -28.78
N ILE A 529 16.47 -16.22 -29.44
CA ILE A 529 16.87 -14.89 -29.00
C ILE A 529 16.32 -13.89 -30.01
N GLY A 530 15.79 -12.79 -29.51
CA GLY A 530 15.27 -11.72 -30.35
C GLY A 530 15.29 -10.40 -29.61
N LYS A 531 15.04 -9.34 -30.36
CA LYS A 531 15.11 -7.98 -29.88
C LYS A 531 14.01 -7.13 -30.51
N TRP A 532 13.52 -6.17 -29.75
CA TRP A 532 12.84 -5.01 -30.31
C TRP A 532 13.84 -3.85 -30.46
N GLU A 533 13.92 -3.27 -31.66
CA GLU A 533 14.73 -2.05 -31.86
C GLU A 533 14.13 -0.85 -31.13
N SER A 534 12.82 -0.87 -30.97
CA SER A 534 12.03 0.07 -30.18
C SER A 534 10.73 -0.58 -29.74
N GLU A 535 10.02 0.00 -28.79
CA GLU A 535 8.78 -0.55 -28.27
C GLU A 535 7.70 -0.81 -29.33
N THR A 536 7.60 0.06 -30.33
CA THR A 536 6.63 -0.04 -31.43
C THR A 536 7.09 -0.96 -32.57
N SER A 537 8.36 -1.37 -32.55
CA SER A 537 8.91 -2.27 -33.58
C SER A 537 8.38 -3.70 -33.43
N THR A 538 8.36 -4.43 -34.55
CA THR A 538 8.17 -5.89 -34.51
C THR A 538 9.40 -6.55 -33.90
N LEU A 539 9.21 -7.67 -33.20
CA LEU A 539 10.34 -8.47 -32.70
C LEU A 539 11.18 -8.95 -33.89
N THR A 540 12.47 -8.62 -33.88
CA THR A 540 13.47 -9.19 -34.77
C THR A 540 14.05 -10.44 -34.11
N THR A 541 13.91 -11.60 -34.76
CA THR A 541 14.60 -12.82 -34.33
C THR A 541 16.08 -12.71 -34.68
N LEU A 542 16.94 -12.82 -33.67
CA LEU A 542 18.40 -12.77 -33.83
C LEU A 542 18.98 -14.17 -34.01
N ALA A 543 18.46 -15.16 -33.28
CA ALA A 543 18.84 -16.57 -33.40
C ALA A 543 17.65 -17.46 -32.99
N GLU A 544 17.46 -18.59 -33.66
CA GLU A 544 16.42 -19.57 -33.30
C GLU A 544 16.89 -20.99 -33.66
N ASP A 545 16.62 -21.94 -32.77
CA ASP A 545 16.84 -23.36 -32.99
C ASP A 545 15.50 -24.09 -32.88
N THR A 546 15.04 -24.64 -34.01
CA THR A 546 13.80 -25.41 -34.12
C THR A 546 14.02 -26.92 -33.97
N SER A 547 15.26 -27.37 -33.77
CA SER A 547 15.61 -28.79 -33.62
C SER A 547 15.41 -29.30 -32.19
N SER A 548 15.33 -28.40 -31.21
CA SER A 548 15.06 -28.75 -29.82
C SER A 548 13.66 -29.39 -29.68
N PRO A 549 13.53 -30.52 -28.95
CA PRO A 549 12.29 -31.30 -28.92
C PRO A 549 11.17 -30.55 -28.19
N ALA A 550 9.91 -30.89 -28.54
CA ALA A 550 8.74 -30.29 -27.92
C ALA A 550 8.75 -30.37 -26.38
N VAL A 551 8.17 -29.37 -25.73
CA VAL A 551 8.05 -29.36 -24.27
C VAL A 551 6.95 -30.32 -23.84
N ALA A 552 7.25 -31.19 -22.88
CA ALA A 552 6.25 -32.05 -22.25
C ALA A 552 5.54 -31.30 -21.11
N ALA A 553 4.21 -31.41 -21.05
CA ALA A 553 3.42 -30.83 -19.97
C ALA A 553 3.80 -31.44 -18.62
N GLY A 554 3.93 -30.63 -17.58
CA GLY A 554 4.31 -31.10 -16.23
C GLY A 554 5.80 -31.46 -16.07
N PHE A 555 6.67 -31.08 -17.01
CA PHE A 555 8.11 -31.30 -16.89
C PHE A 555 8.90 -30.00 -16.77
N TRP A 556 9.80 -29.97 -15.80
CA TRP A 556 10.79 -28.90 -15.65
C TRP A 556 11.89 -29.06 -16.69
N ASN A 557 12.23 -27.96 -17.34
CA ASN A 557 13.41 -27.83 -18.19
C ASN A 557 14.29 -26.72 -17.61
N THR A 558 15.60 -26.92 -17.65
CA THR A 558 16.56 -25.92 -17.17
C THR A 558 17.05 -25.09 -18.34
N TYR A 559 17.17 -23.79 -18.10
CA TYR A 559 17.63 -22.81 -19.06
C TYR A 559 18.74 -21.96 -18.46
N GLU A 560 19.62 -21.49 -19.32
CA GLU A 560 20.63 -20.51 -19.00
C GLU A 560 20.68 -19.43 -20.07
N LEU A 561 20.63 -18.18 -19.64
CA LEU A 561 20.98 -17.01 -20.43
C LEU A 561 22.39 -16.58 -20.00
N ALA A 562 23.33 -16.50 -20.94
CA ALA A 562 24.63 -15.89 -20.71
C ALA A 562 24.78 -14.65 -21.60
N VAL A 563 25.23 -13.57 -20.99
CA VAL A 563 25.47 -12.29 -21.64
C VAL A 563 26.92 -11.92 -21.40
N THR A 564 27.65 -11.68 -22.48
CA THR A 564 29.00 -11.11 -22.48
C THR A 564 29.01 -9.82 -23.31
N PRO A 565 30.09 -9.04 -23.28
CA PRO A 565 30.21 -7.86 -24.13
C PRO A 565 30.12 -8.17 -25.63
N GLU A 566 30.47 -9.39 -26.04
CA GLU A 566 30.53 -9.81 -27.45
C GLU A 566 29.34 -10.65 -27.90
N SER A 567 28.60 -11.29 -27.00
CA SER A 567 27.54 -12.21 -27.39
C SER A 567 26.45 -12.41 -26.33
N ILE A 568 25.30 -12.88 -26.81
CA ILE A 568 24.23 -13.43 -25.98
C ILE A 568 24.06 -14.89 -26.38
N SER A 569 24.05 -15.80 -25.41
CA SER A 569 23.66 -17.19 -25.61
C SER A 569 22.47 -17.58 -24.74
N PHE A 570 21.61 -18.43 -25.30
CA PHE A 570 20.49 -19.03 -24.60
C PHE A 570 20.52 -20.54 -24.77
N THR A 571 20.67 -21.22 -23.64
CA THR A 571 20.85 -22.66 -23.56
C THR A 571 19.63 -23.29 -22.91
N ARG A 572 19.12 -24.35 -23.50
CA ARG A 572 18.19 -25.30 -22.87
C ARG A 572 18.91 -26.61 -22.58
N THR A 573 18.89 -27.04 -21.34
CA THR A 573 19.42 -28.33 -20.91
C THR A 573 18.26 -29.27 -20.57
N LEU A 574 18.17 -30.40 -21.28
CA LEU A 574 17.19 -31.45 -21.00
C LEU A 574 17.59 -32.29 -19.78
N ALA A 575 16.66 -33.04 -19.21
CA ALA A 575 16.92 -33.91 -18.05
C ALA A 575 18.07 -34.92 -18.26
N GLY A 576 18.33 -35.33 -19.50
CA GLY A 576 19.46 -36.21 -19.88
C GLY A 576 20.81 -35.50 -20.08
N GLY A 577 20.89 -34.19 -19.83
CA GLY A 577 22.09 -33.38 -20.04
C GLY A 577 22.33 -32.92 -21.48
N THR A 578 21.44 -33.26 -22.42
CA THR A 578 21.53 -32.75 -23.80
C THR A 578 21.23 -31.25 -23.83
N GLU A 579 22.11 -30.49 -24.49
CA GLU A 579 21.99 -29.03 -24.59
C GLU A 579 21.64 -28.59 -26.01
N TYR A 580 20.77 -27.60 -26.09
CA TYR A 580 20.45 -26.86 -27.31
C TYR A 580 20.80 -25.40 -27.03
N VAL A 581 21.62 -24.80 -27.90
CA VAL A 581 22.17 -23.47 -27.69
C VAL A 581 21.90 -22.63 -28.93
N VAL A 582 21.40 -21.42 -28.71
CA VAL A 582 21.36 -20.36 -29.72
C VAL A 582 22.24 -19.21 -29.25
N THR A 583 22.98 -18.61 -30.19
CA THR A 583 23.90 -17.51 -29.91
C THR A 583 23.73 -16.40 -30.92
N THR A 584 23.88 -15.16 -30.48
CA THR A 584 23.96 -13.98 -31.34
C THR A 584 25.13 -13.10 -30.92
N ASP A 585 25.80 -12.50 -31.90
CA ASP A 585 26.93 -11.58 -31.71
C ASP A 585 26.46 -10.12 -31.64
N ASP A 586 25.18 -9.88 -31.34
CA ASP A 586 24.71 -8.52 -31.07
C ASP A 586 25.42 -8.01 -29.81
N THR A 587 25.83 -6.73 -29.81
CA THR A 587 26.67 -6.10 -28.77
C THR A 587 26.06 -4.83 -28.17
N GLN A 588 24.77 -4.57 -28.38
CA GLN A 588 24.15 -3.35 -27.85
C GLN A 588 24.03 -3.40 -26.31
N TYR A 589 23.38 -2.42 -25.68
CA TYR A 589 23.22 -2.39 -24.22
C TYR A 589 22.36 -3.58 -23.70
N ARG A 590 22.69 -4.10 -22.50
CA ARG A 590 22.13 -5.37 -21.96
C ARG A 590 21.44 -5.25 -20.60
N GLY A 591 21.56 -4.10 -19.94
CA GLY A 591 20.78 -3.72 -18.76
C GLY A 591 21.00 -4.57 -17.50
N PRO A 592 20.83 -3.98 -16.30
CA PRO A 592 20.91 -4.73 -15.06
C PRO A 592 19.57 -5.40 -14.64
N TYR A 593 18.49 -5.26 -15.40
CA TYR A 593 17.17 -5.77 -15.03
C TYR A 593 16.62 -6.78 -16.04
N PHE A 594 15.89 -7.77 -15.52
CA PHE A 594 15.22 -8.81 -16.31
C PHE A 594 13.88 -9.23 -15.70
N PHE A 595 13.01 -9.78 -16.54
CA PHE A 595 11.62 -10.13 -16.22
C PHE A 595 11.30 -11.51 -16.75
N VAL A 596 10.45 -12.25 -16.05
CA VAL A 596 9.88 -13.51 -16.54
C VAL A 596 8.72 -13.21 -17.46
N GLU A 597 8.75 -13.72 -18.67
CA GLU A 597 7.70 -13.53 -19.68
C GLU A 597 6.87 -14.80 -19.92
N LYS A 598 5.59 -14.61 -20.24
CA LYS A 598 4.69 -15.66 -20.71
C LYS A 598 3.66 -15.11 -21.68
N GLU A 599 3.88 -15.29 -22.98
CA GLU A 599 3.00 -14.76 -24.03
C GLU A 599 1.97 -15.80 -24.48
N GLU A 600 0.69 -15.41 -24.41
CA GLU A 600 -0.47 -16.23 -24.81
C GLU A 600 -1.22 -15.69 -26.03
N SER A 601 -0.91 -14.46 -26.45
CA SER A 601 -1.69 -13.70 -27.44
C SER A 601 -0.81 -13.11 -28.52
N PHE A 602 -1.33 -13.14 -29.74
CA PHE A 602 -0.66 -12.67 -30.95
C PHE A 602 -1.66 -11.84 -31.75
N ALA A 603 -1.22 -10.76 -32.40
CA ALA A 603 -2.08 -9.76 -33.07
C ALA A 603 -3.07 -10.30 -34.13
N THR A 604 -2.96 -11.58 -34.51
CA THR A 604 -3.78 -12.21 -35.55
C THR A 604 -4.38 -13.56 -35.13
N GLN A 605 -4.34 -13.92 -33.84
CA GLN A 605 -4.83 -15.21 -33.35
C GLN A 605 -5.61 -15.03 -32.05
N ASN A 606 -6.60 -15.90 -31.83
CA ASN A 606 -7.25 -15.96 -30.52
C ASN A 606 -6.20 -16.29 -29.46
N PRO A 607 -6.28 -15.67 -28.27
CA PRO A 607 -5.46 -16.05 -27.13
C PRO A 607 -5.52 -17.56 -26.90
N ALA A 608 -4.39 -18.17 -26.58
CA ALA A 608 -4.31 -19.56 -26.17
C ALA A 608 -3.82 -19.62 -24.72
N PRO A 609 -4.73 -19.46 -23.74
CA PRO A 609 -4.37 -19.46 -22.33
C PRO A 609 -3.67 -20.75 -21.94
N PHE A 610 -2.65 -20.64 -21.09
CA PHE A 610 -1.99 -21.80 -20.48
C PHE A 610 -1.43 -21.45 -19.11
N ILE A 611 -1.18 -22.44 -18.28
CA ILE A 611 -0.52 -22.24 -16.99
C ILE A 611 0.97 -22.54 -17.14
N GLY A 612 1.81 -21.59 -16.74
CA GLY A 612 3.27 -21.73 -16.70
C GLY A 612 3.80 -21.73 -15.27
N LYS A 613 4.99 -22.29 -15.05
CA LYS A 613 5.71 -22.19 -13.78
C LYS A 613 7.18 -21.84 -13.98
N VAL A 614 7.74 -21.09 -13.03
CA VAL A 614 9.16 -20.70 -12.97
C VAL A 614 9.73 -21.02 -11.59
N ARG A 615 10.97 -21.53 -11.52
CA ARG A 615 11.70 -21.71 -10.25
C ARG A 615 13.20 -21.59 -10.44
N ASN A 616 13.95 -21.72 -9.33
CA ASN A 616 15.42 -21.78 -9.32
C ASN A 616 16.09 -20.62 -10.06
N LEU A 617 15.43 -19.46 -10.09
CA LEU A 617 15.94 -18.31 -10.79
C LEU A 617 17.08 -17.69 -9.99
N GLN A 618 18.27 -17.68 -10.59
CA GLN A 618 19.52 -17.23 -9.99
C GLN A 618 20.29 -16.37 -11.00
N ALA A 619 20.68 -15.18 -10.56
CA ALA A 619 21.68 -14.37 -11.25
C ALA A 619 23.07 -14.76 -10.74
N LEU A 620 23.98 -15.01 -11.67
CA LEU A 620 25.37 -15.39 -11.43
C LEU A 620 26.29 -14.34 -12.08
N PRO A 621 27.49 -14.11 -11.51
CA PRO A 621 28.51 -13.33 -12.19
C PRO A 621 28.80 -13.89 -13.59
N GLY A 622 29.16 -13.02 -14.52
CA GLY A 622 29.73 -13.44 -15.79
C GLY A 622 31.02 -14.25 -15.64
N GLU A 623 31.41 -14.94 -16.71
CA GLU A 623 32.66 -15.72 -16.76
C GLU A 623 33.92 -14.85 -16.80
#